data_AF-A0A850T2X5-F1
#
_entry.id   AF-A0A850T2X5-F1
#
_cell.length_a   1.000
_cell.length_b   1.000
_cell.length_c   1.000
_cell.angle_alpha   90.00
_cell.angle_beta   90.00
_cell.angle_gamma   90.00
#
_symmetry.space_group_name_H-M   'P 1'
#
loop_
_entity.id
_entity.type
_entity.pdbx_description
1 polymer ?
#
loop_
_entity_poly.entity_id
_entity_poly.type
_entity_poly.pdbx_seq_one_letter_code
_entity_poly.pdbx_strand_id
1 'polypeptide(L)'
;MELATRAARAYFDGAAQMNKELSEFLNQRMRKDLECARLLMTSKNGEDAFSAQSDFVAAAIKDYAEEASRIFSLAAGIANEALKPQSSD
;
A
#
# COMPACT_ATOMS: atom_id res chain seq x y z
N MET A 1 21.64 4.69 -25.57
CA MET A 1 20.18 4.58 -25.72
C MET A 1 19.60 3.42 -24.92
N GLU A 2 20.25 2.25 -24.90
CA GLU A 2 19.71 1.03 -24.26
C GLU A 2 19.45 1.13 -22.74
N LEU A 3 20.36 1.78 -21.99
CA LEU A 3 20.16 2.08 -20.56
C LEU A 3 18.91 2.94 -20.31
N ALA A 4 18.67 3.96 -21.13
CA ALA A 4 17.51 4.84 -20.98
C ALA A 4 16.20 4.10 -21.28
N THR A 5 16.18 3.24 -22.30
CA THR A 5 15.02 2.40 -22.62
C THR A 5 14.73 1.39 -21.52
N ARG A 6 15.75 0.74 -20.94
CA ARG A 6 15.60 -0.16 -19.80
C ARG A 6 15.08 0.57 -18.56
N ALA A 7 15.66 1.71 -18.21
CA ALA A 7 15.23 2.52 -17.07
C ALA A 7 13.76 2.96 -17.23
N ALA A 8 13.37 3.41 -18.43
CA ALA A 8 11.99 3.77 -18.71
C ALA A 8 11.04 2.57 -18.55
N ARG A 9 11.42 1.38 -19.05
CA ARG A 9 10.62 0.17 -18.89
C ARG A 9 10.47 -0.27 -17.44
N ALA A 10 11.57 -0.32 -16.69
CA ALA A 10 11.56 -0.63 -15.26
C ALA A 10 10.68 0.34 -14.47
N TYR A 11 10.72 1.63 -14.83
CA TYR A 11 9.86 2.64 -14.23
C TYR A 11 8.38 2.42 -14.57
N PHE A 12 8.00 2.23 -15.84
CA PHE A 12 6.59 2.06 -16.21
C PHE A 12 5.99 0.76 -15.65
N ASP A 13 6.72 -0.35 -15.72
CA ASP A 13 6.28 -1.63 -15.15
C ASP A 13 6.14 -1.52 -13.62
N GLY A 14 7.10 -0.85 -12.97
CA GLY A 14 7.06 -0.57 -11.55
C GLY A 14 5.92 0.35 -11.11
N ALA A 15 5.68 1.42 -11.88
CA ALA A 15 4.59 2.37 -11.61
C ALA A 15 3.22 1.69 -11.76
N ALA A 16 3.05 0.80 -12.73
CA ALA A 16 1.84 0.00 -12.88
C ALA A 16 1.60 -0.91 -11.66
N GLN A 17 2.65 -1.58 -11.17
CA GLN A 17 2.56 -2.40 -9.96
C GLN A 17 2.23 -1.55 -8.72
N MET A 18 2.89 -0.40 -8.56
CA MET A 18 2.64 0.51 -7.44
C MET A 18 1.21 1.05 -7.44
N ASN A 19 0.67 1.42 -8.61
CA ASN A 19 -0.72 1.85 -8.73
C ASN A 19 -1.72 0.75 -8.36
N LYS A 20 -1.40 -0.50 -8.71
CA LYS A 20 -2.22 -1.66 -8.33
C LYS A 20 -2.22 -1.85 -6.82
N GLU A 21 -1.05 -1.88 -6.18
CA GLU A 21 -0.94 -2.02 -4.71
C GLU A 21 -1.69 -0.88 -3.99
N LEU A 22 -1.49 0.37 -4.41
CA LEU A 22 -2.20 1.51 -3.84
C LEU A 22 -3.71 1.39 -3.98
N SER A 23 -4.20 0.91 -5.13
CA SER A 23 -5.62 0.68 -5.34
C SER A 23 -6.16 -0.42 -4.42
N GLU A 24 -5.42 -1.51 -4.24
CA GLU A 24 -5.80 -2.60 -3.32
C GLU A 24 -5.82 -2.13 -1.87
N PHE A 25 -4.80 -1.38 -1.45
CA PHE A 25 -4.71 -0.77 -0.13
C PHE A 25 -5.88 0.17 0.16
N LEU A 26 -6.19 1.10 -0.76
CA LEU A 26 -7.31 2.03 -0.61
C LEU A 26 -8.65 1.30 -0.51
N ASN A 27 -8.86 0.25 -1.31
CA ASN A 27 -10.06 -0.58 -1.21
C ASN A 27 -10.16 -1.28 0.15
N GLN A 28 -9.05 -1.80 0.67
CA GLN A 28 -9.02 -2.48 1.96
C GLN A 28 -9.30 -1.51 3.11
N ARG A 29 -8.71 -0.31 3.07
CA ARG A 29 -8.95 0.76 4.04
C ARG A 29 -10.39 1.24 4.04
N MET A 30 -10.95 1.49 2.86
CA MET A 30 -12.36 1.91 2.69
C MET A 30 -13.33 0.92 3.35
N ARG A 31 -13.09 -0.39 3.20
CA ARG A 31 -13.93 -1.43 3.85
C ARG A 31 -13.87 -1.33 5.37
N LYS A 32 -12.69 -1.11 5.94
CA LYS A 32 -12.50 -0.95 7.40
C LYS A 32 -13.13 0.34 7.92
N ASP A 33 -13.06 1.42 7.13
CA ASP A 33 -13.72 2.69 7.45
C ASP A 33 -15.24 2.51 7.51
N LEU A 34 -15.83 1.85 6.51
CA LEU A 34 -17.26 1.54 6.48
C LEU A 34 -17.68 0.59 7.61
N GLU A 35 -16.86 -0.40 7.94
CA GLU A 35 -17.12 -1.31 9.05
C GLU A 35 -17.12 -0.58 10.39
N CYS A 36 -16.12 0.27 10.65
CA CYS A 36 -16.06 1.10 11.85
C CYS A 36 -17.28 2.03 11.94
N ALA A 37 -17.62 2.73 10.85
CA ALA A 37 -18.82 3.57 10.81
C ALA A 37 -20.10 2.78 11.12
N ARG A 38 -20.24 1.58 10.55
CA ARG A 38 -21.37 0.68 10.83
C ARG A 38 -21.40 0.29 12.32
N LEU A 39 -20.27 -0.06 12.91
CA LEU A 39 -20.18 -0.41 14.32
C LEU A 39 -20.58 0.78 15.20
N LEU A 40 -20.00 1.96 14.96
CA LEU A 40 -20.34 3.18 15.68
C LEU A 40 -21.83 3.55 15.59
N MET A 41 -22.45 3.39 14.42
CA MET A 41 -23.89 3.65 14.23
C MET A 41 -24.81 2.63 14.91
N THR A 42 -24.30 1.43 15.20
CA THR A 42 -25.09 0.32 15.77
C THR A 42 -24.74 0.01 17.23
N SER A 43 -23.71 0.66 17.79
CA SER A 43 -23.31 0.55 19.19
C SER A 43 -24.42 0.98 20.13
N LYS A 44 -24.65 0.18 21.18
CA LYS A 44 -25.73 0.42 22.16
C LYS A 44 -25.27 1.28 23.33
N ASN A 45 -23.96 1.44 23.50
CA ASN A 45 -23.34 2.20 24.57
C ASN A 45 -21.98 2.77 24.12
N GLY A 46 -21.39 3.64 24.95
CA GLY A 46 -20.12 4.30 24.66
C GLY A 46 -18.90 3.37 24.70
N GLU A 47 -18.96 2.26 25.45
CA GLU A 47 -17.88 1.29 25.55
C GLU A 47 -17.72 0.52 24.23
N ASP A 48 -18.83 0.04 23.66
CA ASP A 48 -18.86 -0.63 22.35
C ASP A 48 -18.31 0.30 21.25
N ALA A 49 -18.71 1.57 21.26
CA ALA A 49 -18.24 2.58 20.31
C ALA A 49 -16.73 2.86 20.48
N PHE A 50 -16.26 2.96 21.72
CA PHE A 50 -14.84 3.17 22.00
C PHE A 50 -13.99 1.97 21.57
N SER A 51 -14.46 0.74 21.84
CA SER A 51 -13.78 -0.47 21.38
C SER A 51 -13.65 -0.49 19.86
N ALA A 52 -14.75 -0.25 19.14
CA ALA A 52 -14.74 -0.20 17.67
C ALA A 52 -13.75 0.85 17.12
N GLN A 53 -13.72 2.04 17.74
CA GLN A 53 -12.80 3.10 17.34
C GLN A 53 -11.34 2.74 17.66
N SER A 54 -11.08 2.10 18.79
CA SER A 54 -9.74 1.67 19.21
C SER A 54 -9.19 0.59 18.28
N ASP A 55 -9.99 -0.44 17.98
CA ASP A 55 -9.64 -1.51 17.05
C ASP A 55 -9.37 -0.96 15.64
N PHE A 56 -10.19 -0.02 15.20
CA PHE A 56 -10.00 0.67 13.93
C PHE A 56 -8.65 1.42 13.85
N VAL A 57 -8.28 2.15 14.90
CA VAL A 57 -7.00 2.89 14.95
C VAL A 57 -5.82 1.94 14.99
N ALA A 58 -5.88 0.88 15.80
CA ALA A 58 -4.84 -0.13 15.87
C ALA A 58 -4.62 -0.82 14.51
N ALA A 59 -5.72 -1.18 13.84
CA ALA A 59 -5.68 -1.73 12.48
C ALA A 59 -5.10 -0.73 11.48
N ALA A 60 -5.49 0.55 11.53
CA ALA A 60 -4.97 1.57 10.63
C ALA A 60 -3.46 1.73 10.75
N ILE A 61 -2.92 1.84 11.98
CA ILE A 61 -1.47 1.96 12.20
C ILE A 61 -0.73 0.78 11.58
N LYS A 62 -1.22 -0.44 11.81
CA LYS A 62 -0.63 -1.66 11.24
C LYS A 62 -0.69 -1.65 9.71
N ASP A 63 -1.85 -1.35 9.14
CA ASP A 63 -2.06 -1.32 7.70
C ASP A 63 -1.10 -0.35 7.00
N TYR A 64 -0.98 0.89 7.51
CA TYR A 64 -0.10 1.90 6.91
C TYR A 64 1.38 1.55 7.05
N ALA A 65 1.79 0.93 8.17
CA ALA A 65 3.18 0.50 8.36
C ALA A 65 3.56 -0.64 7.39
N GLU A 66 2.66 -1.62 7.22
CA GLU A 66 2.83 -2.69 6.24
C GLU A 66 2.85 -2.15 4.81
N GLU A 67 1.96 -1.21 4.50
CA GLU A 67 1.89 -0.62 3.15
C GLU A 67 3.12 0.21 2.81
N ALA A 68 3.62 1.01 3.76
CA ALA A 68 4.88 1.73 3.59
C ALA A 68 6.01 0.76 3.25
N SER A 69 6.10 -0.37 3.97
CA SER A 69 7.11 -1.41 3.72
C SER A 69 6.97 -2.03 2.32
N ARG A 70 5.74 -2.27 1.84
CA ARG A 70 5.47 -2.76 0.48
C ARG A 70 5.91 -1.74 -0.58
N ILE A 71 5.53 -0.47 -0.43
CA ILE A 71 5.90 0.60 -1.36
C ILE A 71 7.42 0.76 -1.42
N PHE A 72 8.12 0.75 -0.28
CA PHE A 72 9.58 0.81 -0.26
C PHE A 72 10.22 -0.38 -0.98
N SER A 73 9.68 -1.58 -0.80
CA SER A 73 10.16 -2.78 -1.47
C SER A 73 9.99 -2.70 -2.99
N LEU A 74 8.84 -2.21 -3.46
CA LEU A 74 8.61 -1.96 -4.89
C LEU A 74 9.56 -0.90 -5.45
N ALA A 75 9.70 0.23 -4.76
CA ALA A 75 10.59 1.30 -5.19
C ALA A 75 12.07 0.83 -5.29
N ALA A 76 12.53 0.04 -4.31
CA ALA A 76 13.85 -0.58 -4.35
C ALA A 76 14.00 -1.56 -5.53
N GLY A 77 12.97 -2.35 -5.83
CA GLY A 77 12.93 -3.23 -6.99
C GLY A 77 13.08 -2.49 -8.31
N ILE A 78 12.35 -1.38 -8.48
CA ILE A 78 12.43 -0.50 -9.66
C ILE A 78 13.84 0.05 -9.83
N ALA A 79 14.42 0.58 -8.74
CA ALA A 79 15.76 1.15 -8.76
C ALA A 79 16.81 0.09 -9.14
N ASN A 80 16.73 -1.12 -8.58
CA ASN A 80 17.63 -2.21 -8.91
C ASN A 80 17.53 -2.62 -10.38
N GLU A 81 16.34 -2.73 -10.93
CA GLU A 81 16.14 -3.12 -12.33
C GLU A 81 16.63 -2.05 -13.31
N ALA A 82 16.40 -0.78 -12.98
CA ALA A 82 16.89 0.36 -13.75
C ALA A 82 18.43 0.45 -13.75
N LEU A 83 19.09 0.04 -12.67
CA LEU A 83 20.53 0.15 -12.47
C LEU A 83 21.33 -1.13 -12.79
N LYS A 84 20.67 -2.26 -13.12
CA LYS A 84 21.36 -3.52 -13.45
C LYS A 84 22.44 -3.28 -14.53
N PRO A 85 23.71 -3.67 -14.31
CA PRO A 85 24.74 -3.55 -15.33
C PRO A 85 24.41 -4.44 -16.54
N GLN A 86 24.83 -4.03 -17.75
CA GLN A 86 24.83 -4.95 -18.89
C GLN A 86 25.87 -6.05 -18.62
N SER A 87 25.44 -7.31 -18.63
CA SER A 87 26.35 -8.43 -18.81
C SER A 87 26.88 -8.36 -20.24
N SER A 88 28.19 -8.13 -20.37
CA SER A 88 28.90 -8.26 -21.63
C SER A 88 28.99 -9.76 -21.96
N ASP A 89 28.15 -10.22 -22.88
CA ASP A 89 28.38 -11.45 -23.65
C ASP A 89 29.05 -11.09 -24.99
#